data_AF-A0A936GSF8-F1
#
_entry.id   AF-A0A936GSF8-F1
#
_cell.length_a   1.000
_cell.length_b   1.000
_cell.length_c   1.000
_cell.angle_alpha   90.00
_cell.angle_beta   90.00
_cell.angle_gamma   90.00
#
_symmetry.space_group_name_H-M   'P 1'
#
loop_
_entity.id
_entity.type
_entity.pdbx_description
1 polymer ?
#
loop_
_entity_poly.entity_id
_entity_poly.type
_entity_poly.pdbx_seq_one_letter_code
_entity_poly.pdbx_strand_id
1 'polypeptide(L)'
;MHFWMEDAVRVNGFNEAFIGWGREDSEFVCRLLNAGIQRKNVALAAVAWHLYHPEASRKMLPENDAILEKCIKEGHRYAATGMKPGIY
;
A
#
# COMPACT_ATOMS: atom_id res chain seq x y z
N MET A 1 4.72 -6.13 -5.91
CA MET A 1 4.81 -6.49 -4.48
C MET A 1 4.22 -7.88 -4.28
N HIS A 2 4.67 -8.66 -3.30
CA HIS A 2 4.04 -9.93 -2.92
C HIS A 2 3.81 -9.95 -1.40
N PHE A 3 2.74 -10.60 -0.96
CA PHE A 3 2.34 -10.71 0.45
C PHE A 3 1.50 -11.98 0.67
N TRP A 4 1.45 -12.44 1.92
CA TRP A 4 0.56 -13.55 2.30
C TRP A 4 -0.89 -13.06 2.40
N MET A 5 -1.85 -13.92 2.04
CA MET A 5 -3.27 -13.58 2.14
C MET A 5 -3.65 -13.22 3.58
N GLU A 6 -3.18 -14.00 4.56
CA GLU A 6 -3.45 -13.77 5.98
C GLU A 6 -2.97 -12.38 6.45
N ASP A 7 -1.79 -11.95 6.01
CA ASP A 7 -1.24 -10.63 6.33
C ASP A 7 -2.06 -9.51 5.68
N ALA A 8 -2.50 -9.70 4.43
CA ALA A 8 -3.37 -8.74 3.76
C ALA A 8 -4.72 -8.61 4.48
N VAL A 9 -5.37 -9.74 4.82
CA VAL A 9 -6.64 -9.76 5.56
C VAL A 9 -6.47 -9.10 6.93
N ARG A 10 -5.36 -9.36 7.63
CA ARG A 10 -5.06 -8.78 8.94
C ARG A 10 -5.06 -7.25 8.94
N VAL A 11 -4.67 -6.61 7.84
CA VAL A 11 -4.65 -5.15 7.71
C VAL A 11 -5.83 -4.58 6.91
N ASN A 12 -6.79 -5.42 6.51
CA ASN A 12 -7.91 -5.08 5.62
C ASN A 12 -7.55 -4.77 4.15
N GLY A 13 -6.46 -5.34 3.64
CA GLY A 13 -5.99 -5.15 2.26
C GLY A 13 -5.62 -3.70 1.93
N PHE A 14 -5.78 -3.31 0.67
CA PHE A 14 -5.49 -1.94 0.22
C PHE A 14 -6.54 -0.94 0.74
N ASN A 15 -6.11 0.29 0.99
CA ASN A 15 -7.00 1.36 1.42
C ASN A 15 -7.71 1.95 0.19
N GLU A 16 -9.04 1.79 0.11
CA GLU A 16 -9.86 2.24 -1.03
C GLU A 16 -10.05 3.77 -1.09
N ALA A 17 -9.50 4.53 -0.14
CA ALA A 17 -9.53 6.00 -0.16
C ALA A 17 -8.54 6.63 -1.15
N PHE A 18 -7.55 5.87 -1.64
CA PHE A 18 -6.60 6.35 -2.63
C PHE A 18 -7.26 6.47 -4.00
N ILE A 19 -7.17 7.66 -4.61
CA ILE A 19 -7.70 7.93 -5.95
C ILE A 19 -6.55 8.40 -6.84
N GLY A 20 -6.53 7.94 -8.09
CA GLY A 20 -5.49 8.33 -9.04
C GLY A 20 -4.13 7.72 -8.69
N TRP A 21 -3.06 8.43 -9.01
CA TRP A 21 -1.71 7.90 -8.87
C TRP A 21 -1.07 8.22 -7.52
N GLY A 22 -0.51 7.19 -6.88
CA GLY A 22 0.55 7.31 -5.89
C GLY A 22 0.14 6.96 -4.46
N ARG A 23 1.12 6.40 -3.74
CA ARG A 23 1.16 6.11 -2.29
C ARG A 23 0.31 4.95 -1.78
N GLU A 24 -0.56 4.34 -2.58
CA GLU A 24 -1.40 3.22 -2.12
C GLU A 24 -0.55 2.01 -1.67
N ASP A 25 0.45 1.63 -2.45
CA ASP A 25 1.42 0.59 -2.09
C ASP A 25 2.24 0.96 -0.84
N SER A 26 2.60 2.23 -0.71
CA SER A 26 3.40 2.72 0.42
C SER A 26 2.62 2.70 1.73
N GLU A 27 1.35 3.10 1.68
CA GLU A 27 0.44 3.08 2.84
C GLU A 27 0.10 1.66 3.26
N PHE A 28 -0.13 0.76 2.30
CA PHE A 28 -0.33 -0.65 2.57
C PHE A 28 0.88 -1.28 3.27
N VAL A 29 2.10 -1.01 2.78
CA VAL A 29 3.33 -1.47 3.45
C VAL A 29 3.48 -0.82 4.84
N CYS A 30 3.16 0.45 4.99
CA CYS A 30 3.19 1.13 6.29
C CYS A 30 2.31 0.42 7.32
N ARG A 31 1.07 0.05 6.96
CA ARG A 31 0.17 -0.71 7.85
C ARG A 31 0.72 -2.10 8.20
N LEU A 32 1.31 -2.81 7.24
CA LEU A 32 1.96 -4.09 7.50
C LEU A 32 3.11 -3.96 8.51
N LEU A 33 3.98 -2.96 8.32
CA LEU A 33 5.08 -2.67 9.24
C LEU A 33 4.56 -2.28 10.64
N ASN A 34 3.54 -1.43 10.71
CA ASN A 34 2.90 -1.04 11.98
C ASN A 34 2.25 -2.23 12.69
N ALA A 35 1.81 -3.25 11.94
CA ALA A 35 1.28 -4.52 12.45
C ALA A 35 2.36 -5.53 12.86
N GLY A 36 3.65 -5.17 12.71
CA GLY A 36 4.80 -6.00 13.08
C GLY A 36 5.26 -6.97 12.00
N ILE A 37 4.71 -6.88 10.78
CA ILE A 37 5.06 -7.77 9.67
C ILE A 37 6.39 -7.30 9.06
N GLN A 38 7.32 -8.23 8.89
CA GLN A 38 8.65 -7.93 8.38
C GLN A 38 8.70 -8.02 6.86
N ARG A 39 9.32 -7.02 6.24
CA ARG A 39 9.57 -6.99 4.79
C ARG A 39 10.78 -7.85 4.44
N LYS A 40 10.64 -8.70 3.41
CA LYS A 40 11.77 -9.39 2.75
C LYS A 40 12.16 -8.64 1.48
N ASN A 41 13.45 -8.42 1.29
CA ASN A 41 14.02 -7.71 0.14
C ASN A 41 14.76 -8.67 -0.78
N VAL A 42 14.59 -8.51 -2.09
CA VAL A 42 15.30 -9.24 -3.15
C VAL A 42 16.28 -8.32 -3.90
N ALA A 43 16.89 -7.38 -3.16
CA ALA A 43 17.81 -6.41 -3.74
C ALA A 43 18.96 -7.12 -4.46
N LEU A 44 19.25 -6.69 -5.69
CA LEU A 44 20.31 -7.25 -6.55
C LEU A 44 20.12 -8.74 -6.93
N ALA A 45 18.95 -9.33 -6.68
CA ALA A 45 18.66 -10.74 -6.96
C ALA A 45 17.61 -10.95 -8.07
N ALA A 46 16.99 -9.88 -8.56
CA ALA A 46 15.97 -9.93 -9.60
C ALA A 46 16.09 -8.71 -10.55
N VAL A 47 15.73 -8.92 -11.81
CA VAL A 47 15.69 -7.88 -12.86
C VAL A 47 14.23 -7.50 -13.11
N ALA A 48 13.95 -6.21 -13.20
CA ALA A 48 12.66 -5.68 -13.63
C ALA A 48 12.86 -4.70 -14.77
N TRP A 49 12.01 -4.79 -15.80
CA TRP A 49 12.00 -3.87 -16.93
C TRP A 49 10.71 -3.06 -16.90
N HIS A 50 10.82 -1.74 -17.07
CA HIS A 50 9.67 -0.86 -17.21
C HIS A 50 9.46 -0.58 -18.70
N LEU A 51 8.34 -1.07 -19.24
CA LEU A 51 7.93 -0.70 -20.59
C LEU A 51 7.50 0.77 -20.60
N TYR A 52 8.01 1.53 -21.57
CA TYR A 52 7.72 2.95 -21.68
C TYR A 52 6.24 3.22 -21.86
N HIS A 53 5.72 4.17 -21.09
CA HIS A 53 4.39 4.76 -21.24
C HIS A 53 4.40 6.21 -20.71
N PRO A 54 3.44 7.06 -21.13
CA PRO A 54 3.28 8.39 -20.54
C PRO A 54 2.99 8.32 -19.03
N GLU A 55 3.45 9.33 -18.29
CA GLU A 55 3.21 9.39 -16.85
C GLU A 55 1.73 9.57 -16.52
N ALA A 56 1.28 8.93 -15.43
CA ALA A 56 -0.04 9.15 -14.88
C ALA A 56 -0.16 10.55 -14.25
N SER A 57 -1.37 11.11 -14.22
CA SER A 57 -1.62 12.40 -13.60
C SER A 57 -1.28 12.38 -12.10
N ARG A 58 -0.46 13.34 -11.65
CA ARG A 58 -0.12 13.54 -10.23
C ARG A 58 -1.12 14.43 -9.48
N LYS A 59 -2.30 14.69 -10.05
CA LYS A 59 -3.29 15.61 -9.47
C LYS A 59 -3.67 15.24 -8.02
N MET A 60 -3.80 13.95 -7.73
CA MET A 60 -4.21 13.43 -6.41
C MET A 60 -3.02 13.17 -5.46
N LEU A 61 -1.79 13.43 -5.91
CA LEU A 61 -0.60 13.14 -5.11
C LEU A 61 -0.60 13.87 -3.76
N PRO A 62 -0.98 15.16 -3.65
CA PRO A 62 -1.03 15.86 -2.36
C PRO A 62 -2.01 15.21 -1.37
N GLU A 63 -3.19 14.80 -1.83
CA GLU A 63 -4.19 14.12 -1.00
C GLU A 63 -3.69 12.74 -0.57
N ASN A 64 -3.08 11.99 -1.49
CA ASN A 64 -2.53 10.66 -1.22
C ASN A 64 -1.31 10.72 -0.27
N ASP A 65 -0.49 11.77 -0.37
CA ASP A 65 0.58 12.05 0.59
C ASP A 65 0.01 12.27 2.00
N ALA A 66 -1.06 13.04 2.13
CA ALA A 66 -1.71 13.29 3.43
C ALA A 66 -2.25 11.99 4.06
N ILE A 67 -2.83 11.08 3.26
CA ILE A 67 -3.29 9.77 3.74
C ILE A 67 -2.12 8.94 4.27
N LEU A 68 -1.02 8.85 3.50
CA LEU A 68 0.18 8.12 3.92
C LEU A 68 0.81 8.73 5.18
N GLU A 69 0.96 10.05 5.23
CA GLU A 69 1.51 10.74 6.39
C GLU A 69 0.70 10.46 7.66
N LYS A 70 -0.64 10.47 7.55
CA LYS A 70 -1.52 10.13 8.66
C LYS A 70 -1.28 8.70 9.13
N CYS A 71 -1.21 7.74 8.21
CA CYS A 71 -0.91 6.34 8.52
C CYS A 71 0.41 6.17 9.27
N ILE A 72 1.46 6.91 8.87
CA ILE A 72 2.77 6.90 9.54
C ILE A 72 2.67 7.52 10.94
N LYS A 73 2.09 8.72 11.05
CA LYS A 73 2.03 9.49 12.32
C LYS A 73 1.17 8.80 13.37
N GLU A 74 0.06 8.20 12.96
CA GLU A 74 -0.91 7.58 13.86
C GLU A 74 -0.70 6.07 14.03
N GLY A 75 0.27 5.49 13.32
CA GLY A 75 0.60 4.07 13.44
C GLY A 75 -0.55 3.14 13.03
N HIS A 76 -1.29 3.50 11.97
CA HIS A 76 -2.44 2.72 11.51
C HIS A 76 -2.04 1.28 11.17
N ARG A 77 -2.88 0.32 11.55
CA ARG A 77 -2.68 -1.12 11.30
C ARG A 77 -3.79 -1.74 10.47
N TYR A 78 -4.87 -1.00 10.21
CA TYR A 78 -6.08 -1.50 9.56
C TYR A 78 -6.65 -0.38 8.68
N ALA A 79 -7.08 -0.69 7.46
CA ALA A 79 -7.72 0.30 6.59
C ALA A 79 -9.19 0.49 6.98
N ALA A 80 -9.65 1.75 7.10
CA ALA A 80 -11.04 2.07 7.38
C ALA A 80 -11.98 1.66 6.22
N THR A 81 -11.49 1.82 4.98
CA THR A 81 -12.13 1.37 3.74
C THR A 81 -11.14 0.46 3.03
N GLY A 82 -11.48 -0.82 2.93
CA GLY A 82 -10.57 -1.84 2.41
C GLY A 82 -11.35 -3.04 1.89
N MET A 83 -10.81 -4.24 2.09
CA MET A 83 -11.45 -5.47 1.61
C MET A 83 -12.89 -5.64 2.12
N LYS A 84 -13.77 -6.11 1.24
CA LYS A 84 -15.17 -6.38 1.58
C LYS A 84 -15.31 -7.74 2.28
N PRO A 85 -16.05 -7.84 3.39
CA PRO A 85 -16.29 -9.13 4.05
C PRO A 85 -17.00 -10.14 3.14
N GLY A 86 -16.59 -11.41 3.19
CA GLY A 86 -17.31 -12.53 2.57
C GLY A 86 -16.82 -12.97 1.18
N ILE A 87 -15.61 -12.57 0.76
CA ILE A 87 -15.04 -12.92 -0.56
C ILE A 87 -13.70 -13.68 -0.45
N TYR A 88 -13.41 -14.23 0.73
CA TYR A 88 -12.19 -14.97 1.06
C TYR A 88 -12.47 -15.96 2.18
#